data_AF-A0AA95NG29-F1
#
_entry.id   AF-A0AA95NG29-F1
#
_cell.length_a   1.000
_cell.length_b   1.000
_cell.length_c   1.000
_cell.angle_alpha   90.00
_cell.angle_beta   90.00
_cell.angle_gamma   90.00
#
_symmetry.space_group_name_H-M   'P 1'
#
loop_
_entity.id
_entity.type
_entity.pdbx_description
1 polymer ?
#
loop_
_entity_poly.entity_id
_entity_poly.type
_entity_poly.pdbx_seq_one_letter_code
_entity_poly.pdbx_strand_id
1 'polypeptide(L)'
;MNKWIGGALALAALIVGGLLFDWKGVILALSAVMFWLLMQFTRLMRVMRIANSSPVGHVDSAVMLNARLRPGMKLMELIPLTRSLGHKVPGRPDTYVWTDAGGVAVEVEFKQGACSRWQLLRPEEAAALSAPNGDASR
;
A
#
# COMPACT_ATOMS: atom_id res chain seq x y z
N MET A 1 -3.89 19.33 1.80
CA MET A 1 -3.13 20.54 2.21
C MET A 1 -1.92 20.66 1.30
N ASN A 2 -1.84 21.74 0.52
CA ASN A 2 -1.04 21.80 -0.72
C ASN A 2 0.47 21.73 -0.42
N LYS A 3 1.13 20.64 -0.81
CA LYS A 3 2.56 20.34 -0.50
C LYS A 3 3.53 21.45 -0.96
N TRP A 4 3.09 22.26 -1.92
CA TRP A 4 3.78 23.44 -2.45
C TRP A 4 3.94 24.57 -1.43
N ILE A 5 3.02 24.73 -0.49
CA ILE A 5 3.05 25.82 0.52
C ILE A 5 4.23 25.61 1.48
N GLY A 6 4.53 24.36 1.83
CA GLY A 6 5.65 24.03 2.69
C GLY A 6 7.01 24.32 2.04
N GLY A 7 7.18 23.92 0.77
CA GLY A 7 8.41 24.23 0.02
C GLY A 7 8.60 25.72 -0.21
N ALA A 8 7.52 26.45 -0.50
CA ALA A 8 7.55 27.90 -0.68
C ALA A 8 7.93 28.64 0.62
N LEU A 9 7.41 28.20 1.77
CA LEU A 9 7.72 28.81 3.07
C LEU A 9 9.17 28.55 3.49
N ALA A 10 9.69 27.34 3.23
CA ALA A 10 11.09 26.99 3.48
C ALA A 10 12.06 27.80 2.60
N LEU A 11 11.71 28.01 1.33
CA LEU A 11 12.47 28.84 0.41
C LEU A 11 12.43 30.33 0.83
N ALA A 12 11.26 30.83 1.26
CA ALA A 12 11.12 32.20 1.77
C ALA A 12 11.93 32.43 3.05
N ALA A 13 11.96 31.46 3.97
CA ALA A 13 12.78 31.53 5.18
C ALA A 13 14.29 31.52 4.88
N LEU A 14 14.72 30.78 3.84
CA LEU A 14 16.09 30.77 3.32
C LEU A 14 16.51 32.15 2.79
N ILE A 15 15.65 32.78 1.99
CA ILE A 15 15.89 34.09 1.38
C ILE A 15 15.91 35.19 2.45
N VAL A 16 14.96 35.16 3.39
CA VAL A 16 14.87 36.15 4.48
C VAL A 16 16.03 35.98 5.49
N GLY A 17 16.41 34.73 5.81
CA GLY A 17 17.55 34.45 6.68
C GLY A 17 18.91 34.84 6.08
N GLY A 18 19.06 34.73 4.75
CA GLY A 18 20.27 35.13 4.04
C GLY A 18 20.46 36.65 3.94
N LEU A 19 19.39 37.44 3.98
CA LEU A 19 19.46 38.90 3.89
C LEU A 19 19.72 39.60 5.23
N LEU A 20 19.31 39.02 6.37
CA LEU A 20 19.39 39.70 7.67
C LEU A 20 20.52 39.23 8.61
N PHE A 21 21.09 38.03 8.42
CA PHE A 21 21.87 37.35 9.48
C PHE A 21 23.31 36.97 9.13
N ASP A 22 23.84 37.48 8.01
CA ASP A 22 25.22 37.23 7.61
C ASP A 22 25.52 35.71 7.48
N TRP A 23 26.77 35.28 7.67
CA TRP A 23 27.21 33.87 7.62
C TRP A 23 26.42 32.92 8.53
N LYS A 24 25.83 33.42 9.62
CA LYS A 24 25.08 32.61 10.61
C LYS A 24 23.72 32.20 10.07
N GLY A 25 23.10 33.04 9.23
CA GLY A 25 21.84 32.73 8.55
C GLY A 25 21.97 31.57 7.57
N VAL A 26 23.11 31.49 6.87
CA VAL A 26 23.40 30.42 5.91
C VAL A 26 23.46 29.05 6.59
N ILE A 27 24.14 28.96 7.75
CA ILE A 27 24.24 27.70 8.52
C ILE A 27 22.86 27.27 9.00
N LEU A 28 22.06 28.20 9.53
CA LEU A 28 20.72 27.90 10.05
C LEU A 28 19.76 27.49 8.93
N ALA A 29 19.81 28.17 7.79
CA ALA A 29 19.01 27.85 6.63
C ALA A 29 19.39 26.49 6.02
N LEU A 30 20.68 26.17 5.95
CA LEU A 30 21.17 24.85 5.53
C LEU A 30 20.65 23.75 6.46
N SER A 31 20.70 23.94 7.78
CA SER A 31 20.13 22.99 8.74
C SER A 31 18.62 22.82 8.58
N ALA A 32 17.88 23.90 8.36
CA ALA A 32 16.43 23.85 8.14
C ALA A 32 16.09 23.11 6.83
N VAL A 33 16.83 23.35 5.74
CA VAL A 33 16.68 22.60 4.48
C VAL A 33 17.01 21.14 4.66
N MET A 34 18.11 20.81 5.33
CA MET A 34 18.50 19.43 5.59
C MET A 34 17.43 18.70 6.42
N PHE A 35 16.95 19.34 7.49
CA PHE A 35 15.87 18.82 8.33
C PHE A 35 14.57 18.62 7.53
N TRP A 36 14.22 19.60 6.69
CA TRP A 36 13.10 19.50 5.76
C TRP A 36 13.25 18.34 4.79
N LEU A 37 14.43 18.17 4.21
CA LEU A 37 14.74 17.12 3.25
C LEU A 37 14.66 15.73 3.91
N LEU A 38 15.17 15.58 5.13
CA LEU A 38 15.01 14.34 5.92
C LEU A 38 13.53 14.04 6.17
N MET A 39 12.73 15.04 6.56
CA MET A 39 11.29 14.85 6.75
C MET A 39 10.57 14.48 5.45
N GLN A 40 10.99 15.03 4.32
CA GLN A 40 10.48 14.65 3.00
C GLN A 40 10.91 13.21 2.63
N PHE A 41 12.15 12.85 2.94
CA PHE A 41 12.70 11.53 2.68
C PHE A 41 11.99 10.43 3.49
N THR A 42 11.64 10.68 4.75
CA THR A 42 10.82 9.72 5.54
C THR A 42 9.45 9.45 4.92
N ARG A 43 8.83 10.43 4.26
CA ARG A 43 7.58 10.22 3.52
C ARG A 43 7.80 9.40 2.25
N LEU A 44 8.88 9.67 1.50
CA LEU A 44 9.23 8.91 0.30
C LEU A 44 9.58 7.45 0.63
N MET A 45 10.33 7.21 1.70
CA MET A 45 10.65 5.87 2.20
C MET A 45 9.41 5.09 2.63
N ARG A 46 8.40 5.75 3.21
CA ARG A 46 7.12 5.10 3.53
C ARG A 46 6.40 4.60 2.28
N VAL A 47 6.44 5.38 1.19
CA VAL A 47 5.82 5.01 -0.09
C VAL A 47 6.63 3.92 -0.81
N MET A 48 7.96 4.01 -0.81
CA MET A 48 8.81 2.95 -1.39
C MET A 48 8.76 1.65 -0.59
N ARG A 49 8.61 1.72 0.73
CA ARG A 49 8.40 0.52 1.57
C ARG A 49 7.10 -0.20 1.19
N ILE A 50 6.05 0.54 0.81
CA ILE A 50 4.78 -0.03 0.29
C ILE A 50 4.98 -0.67 -1.09
N ALA A 51 5.77 -0.04 -1.96
CA ALA A 51 6.07 -0.59 -3.29
C ALA A 51 6.99 -1.83 -3.24
N ASN A 52 7.93 -1.89 -2.30
CA ASN A 52 8.84 -3.02 -2.12
C ASN A 52 8.24 -4.19 -1.32
N SER A 53 7.02 -4.01 -0.80
CA SER A 53 6.26 -5.04 -0.10
C SER A 53 4.99 -5.44 -0.85
N SER A 54 4.90 -5.23 -2.16
CA SER A 54 3.78 -5.73 -2.98
C SER A 54 4.22 -6.99 -3.74
N PRO A 55 4.34 -8.15 -3.06
CA PRO A 55 4.37 -9.44 -3.73
C PRO A 55 3.03 -9.66 -4.44
N VAL A 56 3.04 -10.59 -5.39
CA VAL A 56 1.84 -11.03 -6.13
C VAL A 56 0.68 -11.28 -5.16
N GLY A 57 -0.48 -10.66 -5.41
CA GLY A 57 -1.67 -10.81 -4.55
C GLY A 57 -1.89 -9.70 -3.51
N HIS A 58 -1.20 -8.56 -3.57
CA HIS A 58 -1.50 -7.42 -2.69
C HIS A 58 -2.57 -6.47 -3.28
N VAL A 59 -3.33 -5.77 -2.42
CA VAL A 59 -4.30 -4.71 -2.78
C VAL A 59 -4.20 -3.52 -1.81
N ASP A 60 -4.49 -2.30 -2.30
CA ASP A 60 -4.44 -1.07 -1.49
C ASP A 60 -5.32 -1.11 -0.22
N SER A 61 -6.50 -1.74 -0.30
CA SER A 61 -7.38 -1.98 0.85
C SER A 61 -8.32 -3.15 0.57
N ALA A 62 -8.24 -4.19 1.40
CA ALA A 62 -9.09 -5.37 1.32
C ALA A 62 -10.56 -5.02 1.56
N VAL A 63 -10.82 -4.10 2.50
CA VAL A 63 -12.19 -3.64 2.82
C VAL A 63 -12.83 -2.91 1.63
N MET A 64 -12.07 -2.05 0.95
CA MET A 64 -12.57 -1.35 -0.24
C MET A 64 -12.85 -2.32 -1.39
N LEU A 65 -11.98 -3.32 -1.60
CA LEU A 65 -12.21 -4.37 -2.59
C LEU A 65 -13.49 -5.16 -2.27
N ASN A 66 -13.65 -5.59 -1.02
CA ASN A 66 -14.86 -6.27 -0.53
C ASN A 66 -16.15 -5.47 -0.79
N ALA A 67 -16.10 -4.14 -0.63
CA ALA A 67 -17.25 -3.28 -0.88
C ALA A 67 -17.56 -3.07 -2.38
N ARG A 68 -16.55 -3.21 -3.25
CA ARG A 68 -16.70 -3.03 -4.70
C ARG A 68 -17.04 -4.33 -5.44
N LEU A 69 -16.81 -5.48 -4.82
CA LEU A 69 -17.12 -6.78 -5.38
C LEU A 69 -18.62 -6.96 -5.59
N ARG A 70 -18.96 -7.57 -6.72
CA ARG A 70 -20.35 -7.85 -7.12
C ARG A 70 -20.43 -9.24 -7.74
N PRO A 71 -21.56 -9.94 -7.59
CA PRO A 71 -21.78 -11.20 -8.28
C PRO A 71 -21.70 -10.99 -9.79
N GLY A 72 -21.06 -11.92 -10.50
CA GLY A 72 -20.92 -11.86 -11.96
C GLY A 72 -19.68 -11.12 -12.48
N MET A 73 -18.95 -10.41 -11.61
CA MET A 73 -17.75 -9.66 -12.00
C MET A 73 -16.63 -10.61 -12.46
N LYS A 74 -16.07 -10.39 -13.64
CA LYS A 74 -14.98 -11.23 -14.17
C LYS A 74 -13.63 -10.87 -13.56
N LEU A 75 -12.69 -11.82 -13.54
CA LEU A 75 -11.33 -11.55 -13.07
C LEU A 75 -10.67 -10.38 -13.82
N MET A 76 -10.93 -10.25 -15.13
CA MET A 76 -10.41 -9.16 -15.97
C MET A 76 -10.94 -7.77 -15.56
N GLU A 77 -12.14 -7.68 -14.96
CA GLU A 77 -12.68 -6.43 -14.41
C GLU A 77 -12.07 -6.10 -13.03
N LEU A 78 -11.54 -7.11 -12.34
CA LEU A 78 -10.91 -6.99 -11.03
C LEU A 78 -9.47 -6.47 -11.11
N ILE A 79 -8.70 -6.92 -12.09
CA ILE A 79 -7.29 -6.53 -12.30
C ILE A 79 -7.07 -5.01 -12.27
N PRO A 80 -7.86 -4.15 -12.97
CA PRO A 80 -7.65 -2.71 -12.91
C PRO A 80 -8.01 -2.10 -11.53
N LEU A 81 -8.88 -2.75 -10.75
CA LEU A 81 -9.28 -2.31 -9.42
C LEU A 81 -8.25 -2.68 -8.34
N THR A 82 -7.64 -3.86 -8.46
CA THR A 82 -6.65 -4.40 -7.50
C THR A 82 -5.21 -4.10 -7.90
N ARG A 83 -4.97 -3.80 -9.19
CA ARG A 83 -3.64 -3.72 -9.84
C ARG A 83 -2.81 -5.00 -9.64
N SER A 84 -3.48 -6.13 -9.40
CA SER A 84 -2.88 -7.39 -8.96
C SER A 84 -3.76 -8.55 -9.38
N LEU A 85 -3.15 -9.63 -9.89
CA LEU A 85 -3.87 -10.84 -10.30
C LEU A 85 -4.49 -11.61 -9.12
N GLY A 86 -4.03 -11.38 -7.89
CA GLY A 86 -4.42 -12.20 -6.73
C GLY A 86 -3.53 -13.42 -6.58
N HIS A 87 -3.43 -13.94 -5.36
CA HIS A 87 -2.73 -15.18 -5.07
C HIS A 87 -3.71 -16.36 -5.18
N LYS A 88 -3.40 -17.35 -6.02
CA LYS A 88 -4.27 -18.53 -6.19
C LYS A 88 -4.17 -19.41 -4.93
N VAL A 89 -5.31 -19.79 -4.36
CA VAL A 89 -5.35 -20.69 -3.21
C VAL A 89 -5.06 -22.12 -3.68
N PRO A 90 -3.99 -22.78 -3.20
CA PRO A 90 -3.71 -24.17 -3.55
C PRO A 90 -4.82 -25.09 -3.04
N GLY A 91 -5.22 -26.07 -3.86
CA GLY A 91 -6.27 -27.03 -3.51
C GLY A 91 -7.72 -26.53 -3.66
N ARG A 92 -7.93 -25.24 -3.99
CA ARG A 92 -9.26 -24.71 -4.34
C ARG A 92 -9.30 -24.29 -5.82
N PRO A 93 -10.25 -24.79 -6.63
CA PRO A 93 -10.41 -24.36 -8.00
C PRO A 93 -10.85 -22.89 -8.04
N ASP A 94 -10.25 -22.11 -8.95
CA ASP A 94 -10.63 -20.74 -9.29
C ASP A 94 -10.88 -19.80 -8.09
N THR A 95 -10.12 -19.98 -7.01
CA THR A 95 -10.18 -19.16 -5.80
C THR A 95 -8.90 -18.33 -5.67
N TYR A 96 -9.07 -17.03 -5.51
CA TYR A 96 -7.98 -16.06 -5.47
C TYR A 96 -8.10 -15.18 -4.23
N VAL A 97 -6.95 -14.82 -3.65
CA VAL A 97 -6.87 -14.01 -2.43
C VAL A 97 -6.09 -12.73 -2.72
N TRP A 98 -6.60 -11.62 -2.21
CA TRP A 98 -5.89 -10.34 -2.16
C TRP A 98 -5.71 -9.89 -0.72
N THR A 99 -4.48 -9.61 -0.32
CA THR A 99 -4.15 -9.17 1.05
C THR A 99 -3.78 -7.69 1.04
N ASP A 100 -4.17 -6.93 2.06
CA ASP A 100 -3.76 -5.54 2.24
C ASP A 100 -2.61 -5.37 3.23
N ALA A 101 -2.10 -4.14 3.36
CA ALA A 101 -0.95 -3.84 4.21
C ALA A 101 -1.24 -4.03 5.72
N GLY A 102 -2.52 -4.09 6.11
CA GLY A 102 -2.96 -4.40 7.47
C GLY A 102 -3.08 -5.90 7.75
N GLY A 103 -2.78 -6.75 6.77
CA GLY A 103 -2.90 -8.20 6.85
C GLY A 103 -4.32 -8.71 6.62
N VAL A 104 -5.30 -7.84 6.40
CA VAL A 104 -6.67 -8.24 6.07
C VAL A 104 -6.69 -8.73 4.63
N ALA A 105 -7.42 -9.80 4.34
CA ALA A 105 -7.48 -10.36 3.00
C ALA A 105 -8.92 -10.51 2.50
N VAL A 106 -9.10 -10.52 1.18
CA VAL A 106 -10.36 -10.90 0.54
C VAL A 106 -10.11 -12.14 -0.28
N GLU A 107 -10.81 -13.22 0.04
CA GLU A 107 -10.91 -14.41 -0.79
C GLU A 107 -12.09 -14.25 -1.74
N VAL A 108 -11.86 -14.52 -3.03
CA VAL A 108 -12.89 -14.49 -4.07
C VAL A 108 -12.90 -15.82 -4.81
N GLU A 109 -14.06 -16.46 -4.83
CA GLU A 109 -14.34 -17.69 -5.58
C GLU A 109 -14.99 -17.33 -6.91
N PHE A 110 -14.38 -17.81 -8.01
CA PHE A 110 -14.92 -17.67 -9.35
C PHE A 110 -15.56 -18.99 -9.80
N LYS A 111 -16.77 -18.91 -10.38
CA LYS A 111 -17.41 -20.02 -11.08
C LYS A 111 -17.64 -19.62 -12.52
N GLN A 112 -17.22 -20.47 -13.46
CA GLN A 112 -17.31 -20.17 -14.90
C GLN A 112 -16.68 -18.81 -15.28
N GLY A 113 -15.60 -18.41 -14.58
CA GLY A 113 -14.88 -17.16 -14.82
C GLY A 113 -15.54 -15.89 -14.25
N ALA A 114 -16.63 -16.02 -13.48
CA ALA A 114 -17.32 -14.90 -12.83
C ALA A 114 -17.31 -15.05 -11.30
N CYS A 115 -17.18 -13.92 -10.60
CA CYS A 115 -17.21 -13.86 -9.14
C CYS A 115 -18.54 -14.40 -8.63
N SER A 116 -18.50 -15.54 -7.94
CA SER A 116 -19.67 -16.21 -7.38
C SER A 116 -19.84 -15.90 -5.91
N ARG A 117 -18.73 -15.85 -5.16
CA ARG A 117 -18.72 -15.62 -3.71
C ARG A 117 -17.42 -14.93 -3.33
N TRP A 118 -17.47 -14.10 -2.31
CA TRP A 118 -16.28 -13.54 -1.70
C TRP A 118 -16.46 -13.46 -0.19
N GLN A 119 -15.35 -13.43 0.54
CA GLN A 119 -15.32 -13.26 1.98
C GLN A 119 -14.12 -12.45 2.43
N LEU A 120 -14.34 -11.60 3.42
CA LEU A 120 -13.29 -10.85 4.09
C LEU A 120 -12.70 -11.72 5.19
N LEU A 121 -11.40 -11.95 5.12
CA LEU A 121 -10.62 -12.73 6.05
C LEU A 121 -9.87 -11.79 6.99
N ARG A 122 -9.91 -12.10 8.28
CA ARG A 122 -9.07 -11.41 9.26
C ARG A 122 -7.59 -11.84 9.11
N PRO A 123 -6.64 -11.07 9.64
CA PRO A 123 -5.21 -11.35 9.46
C PRO A 123 -4.78 -12.77 9.86
N GLU A 124 -5.35 -13.29 10.94
CA GLU A 124 -5.12 -14.65 11.42
C GLU A 124 -5.61 -15.73 10.45
N GLU A 125 -6.75 -15.51 9.79
CA GLU A 125 -7.34 -16.44 8.81
C GLU A 125 -6.57 -16.41 7.49
N ALA A 126 -6.14 -15.22 7.05
CA ALA A 126 -5.33 -15.03 5.85
C ALA A 126 -3.94 -15.69 5.98
N ALA A 127 -3.34 -15.63 7.17
CA ALA A 127 -2.08 -16.30 7.47
C ALA A 127 -2.22 -17.83 7.41
N ALA A 128 -3.33 -18.38 7.92
CA ALA A 128 -3.60 -19.82 7.90
C ALA A 128 -3.79 -20.38 6.47
N LEU A 129 -4.36 -19.60 5.55
CA LEU A 129 -4.50 -19.95 4.13
C LEU A 129 -3.18 -19.98 3.35
N SER A 130 -2.19 -19.23 3.83
CA SER A 130 -0.87 -19.12 3.20
C SER A 130 0.15 -20.10 3.80
N ALA A 131 -0.18 -20.74 4.91
CA ALA A 131 0.68 -21.74 5.53
C ALA A 131 0.79 -22.96 4.60
N PRO A 132 2.01 -23.43 4.28
CA PRO A 132 2.18 -24.67 3.55
C PRO A 132 1.57 -25.79 4.39
N ASN A 133 0.68 -26.57 3.75
CA ASN A 133 0.01 -27.70 4.38
C ASN A 133 1.07 -28.73 4.79
N GLY A 134 1.53 -28.68 6.04
CA GLY A 134 2.73 -29.38 6.47
C GLY A 134 2.89 -29.40 7.98
N ASP A 135 1.92 -29.96 8.69
CA ASP A 135 2.17 -30.99 9.71
C ASP A 135 0.84 -31.65 10.13
N ALA A 136 0.38 -32.57 9.31
CA ALA A 136 -0.61 -33.57 9.69
C ALA A 136 0.04 -34.95 9.55
N SER A 137 1.15 -35.17 10.25
CA SER A 137 1.71 -36.52 10.40
C SER A 137 2.09 -36.75 11.86
N ARG A 138 1.28 -37.59 12.51
CA ARG A 138 1.61 -38.31 13.74
C ARG A 138 2.93 -39.07 13.63
#